data_AF-A0A9D9K785-F1
#
_entry.id   AF-A0A9D9K785-F1
#
_cell.length_a   1.000
_cell.length_b   1.000
_cell.length_c   1.000
_cell.angle_alpha   90.00
_cell.angle_beta   90.00
_cell.angle_gamma   90.00
#
_symmetry.space_group_name_H-M   'P 1'
#
loop_
_entity.id
_entity.type
_entity.pdbx_description
1 polymer ?
#
loop_
_entity_poly.entity_id
_entity_poly.type
_entity_poly.pdbx_seq_one_letter_code
_entity_poly.pdbx_strand_id
1 'polypeptide(L)'
;MPLVNLQLLNNPSPTIRDEFGSEVVQFGEYSAIATKFDDPINPNDVTQEIRNAGSAFVFDGLGDLTNTFIDPQASRQGEFGSSIDIWQNNVVVGGRRADIASNNNVGGAYIFDITSGNLIQSIANPPNDVGATPGLVQQSRFGEAVSIYQNRVAVGAPGHDREADNVNPNIDWDAGVAHVFDVTSGQRLFKLESPNNTDNFSIFGFDLELSGQHVLVGERYGETDFTDVTDKDTGRAYLFSANDGSFLHEFASPNPERNGSFGYAVTLSSSANLAVVSAPEENDKSGRVYVFNTTSGNLVATIDNPTPDPNDFFGQSVSLSGNTLLVGADRDDTEGIDAGAVYKYQVTSGGSVTLTDTAFPTPINNLPVDGMRFGFSVSQYGGDSVSLIGTRGDWVNADLSLAYRFGAPDSIEKLVVGGSGNDDVDTSEGDDSDQVDTGDGNDRIIAGDGDDFLRAGRGNDFIDAGPGEDILIGSRGGDILIGGEDSDTFVYTNHEDSKSWNYDIITDFQVDAEQIDPVTGDVTVVNDTINLFKADRHLQYVGERDYFTPGNGINEIRSEQVGFDTWIYIDRFDDGVTDMTIKLHNFQGTLTADHFDVQTNLF
;
A
#
# COMPACT_ATOMS: atom_id res chain seq x y z
N MET A 1 9.55 -14.57 8.30
CA MET A 1 9.26 -14.98 6.91
C MET A 1 9.40 -13.75 6.01
N PRO A 2 10.00 -13.89 4.83
CA PRO A 2 10.02 -12.81 3.85
C PRO A 2 8.59 -12.49 3.37
N LEU A 3 8.31 -11.23 3.05
CA LEU A 3 7.04 -10.64 2.62
C LEU A 3 6.83 -10.99 1.14
N VAL A 4 6.64 -12.27 0.85
CA VAL A 4 6.71 -12.77 -0.52
C VAL A 4 5.71 -13.92 -0.73
N ASN A 5 4.47 -13.68 -0.28
CA ASN A 5 3.30 -14.53 -0.53
C ASN A 5 2.11 -13.63 -0.81
N LEU A 6 2.03 -13.01 -2.00
CA LEU A 6 1.20 -11.84 -2.25
C LEU A 6 -0.18 -12.23 -2.79
N GLN A 7 -1.11 -12.61 -1.91
CA GLN A 7 -2.49 -12.78 -2.34
C GLN A 7 -3.13 -11.41 -2.62
N LEU A 8 -3.48 -11.14 -3.88
CA LEU A 8 -4.30 -9.98 -4.23
C LEU A 8 -5.74 -10.17 -3.72
N LEU A 9 -6.21 -9.20 -2.94
CA LEU A 9 -7.62 -9.14 -2.54
C LEU A 9 -8.39 -8.25 -3.51
N ASN A 10 -9.25 -8.88 -4.31
CA ASN A 10 -10.03 -8.20 -5.33
C ASN A 10 -11.05 -7.24 -4.71
N ASN A 11 -11.06 -6.00 -5.18
CA ASN A 11 -12.07 -5.02 -4.80
C ASN A 11 -13.46 -5.49 -5.26
N PRO A 12 -14.42 -5.74 -4.34
CA PRO A 12 -15.74 -6.25 -4.70
C PRO A 12 -16.65 -5.22 -5.41
N SER A 13 -16.31 -3.93 -5.33
CA SER A 13 -17.08 -2.83 -5.90
C SER A 13 -16.13 -1.78 -6.51
N PRO A 14 -15.42 -2.11 -7.61
CA PRO A 14 -14.45 -1.20 -8.19
C PRO A 14 -15.14 0.02 -8.78
N THR A 15 -14.79 1.20 -8.27
CA THR A 15 -15.15 2.48 -8.89
C THR A 15 -13.90 3.35 -9.05
N ILE A 16 -13.88 4.17 -10.10
CA ILE A 16 -12.71 5.02 -10.39
C ILE A 16 -12.43 5.90 -9.18
N ARG A 17 -11.19 5.86 -8.66
CA ARG A 17 -10.73 6.65 -7.50
C ARG A 17 -11.46 6.34 -6.20
N ASP A 18 -11.89 5.10 -6.00
CA ASP A 18 -12.52 4.68 -4.75
C ASP A 18 -11.54 4.63 -3.55
N GLU A 19 -10.24 4.47 -3.84
CA GLU A 19 -9.15 4.31 -2.88
C GLU A 19 -9.28 3.04 -2.04
N PHE A 20 -9.65 1.92 -2.65
CA PHE A 20 -9.55 0.59 -2.06
C PHE A 20 -8.13 0.28 -1.56
N GLY A 21 -7.99 -0.16 -0.31
CA GLY A 21 -6.66 -0.35 0.30
C GLY A 21 -6.09 0.93 0.92
N SER A 22 -6.81 2.05 0.89
CA SER A 22 -6.33 3.26 1.59
C SER A 22 -6.19 3.08 3.11
N GLU A 23 -6.93 2.14 3.69
CA GLU A 23 -6.73 1.65 5.05
C GLU A 23 -6.92 0.13 5.07
N VAL A 24 -6.00 -0.58 5.71
CA VAL A 24 -5.97 -2.04 5.75
C VAL A 24 -5.70 -2.50 7.18
N VAL A 25 -6.40 -3.54 7.65
CA VAL A 25 -6.19 -4.12 8.97
C VAL A 25 -6.23 -5.65 8.92
N GLN A 26 -5.25 -6.28 9.58
CA GLN A 26 -5.20 -7.73 9.76
C GLN A 26 -5.45 -8.11 11.22
N PHE A 27 -6.38 -9.04 11.46
CA PHE A 27 -6.57 -9.66 12.78
C PHE A 27 -6.91 -11.14 12.66
N GLY A 28 -6.03 -12.02 13.15
CA GLY A 28 -6.19 -13.46 12.97
C GLY A 28 -6.27 -13.79 11.47
N GLU A 29 -7.35 -14.47 11.08
CA GLU A 29 -7.64 -14.83 9.69
C GLU A 29 -8.35 -13.72 8.89
N TYR A 30 -8.85 -12.67 9.55
CA TYR A 30 -9.63 -11.63 8.90
C TYR A 30 -8.76 -10.49 8.39
N SER A 31 -9.00 -10.12 7.14
CA SER A 31 -8.44 -8.92 6.50
C SER A 31 -9.56 -7.91 6.28
N ALA A 32 -9.48 -6.72 6.87
CA ALA A 32 -10.40 -5.62 6.60
C ALA A 32 -9.74 -4.59 5.70
N ILE A 33 -10.48 -4.12 4.71
CA ILE A 33 -10.02 -3.13 3.75
C ILE A 33 -11.09 -2.06 3.59
N ALA A 34 -10.70 -0.80 3.67
CA ALA A 34 -11.61 0.32 3.51
C ALA A 34 -11.42 1.03 2.16
N THR A 35 -12.51 1.65 1.69
CA THR A 35 -12.57 2.45 0.46
C THR A 35 -13.43 3.68 0.70
N LYS A 36 -12.81 4.81 1.05
CA LYS A 36 -13.55 5.99 1.52
C LYS A 36 -14.34 6.72 0.43
N PHE A 37 -14.13 6.40 -0.85
CA PHE A 37 -14.80 7.08 -1.96
C PHE A 37 -15.70 6.16 -2.79
N ASP A 38 -15.87 4.89 -2.41
CA ASP A 38 -16.85 4.00 -3.03
C ASP A 38 -18.29 4.54 -2.90
N ASP A 39 -19.13 4.20 -3.87
CA ASP A 39 -20.52 4.64 -4.00
C ASP A 39 -21.49 3.44 -4.00
N PRO A 40 -21.67 2.77 -2.85
CA PRO A 40 -22.29 1.44 -2.78
C PRO A 40 -23.81 1.41 -3.05
N ILE A 41 -24.49 2.57 -3.06
CA ILE A 41 -25.96 2.61 -3.03
C ILE A 41 -26.57 2.56 -4.44
N ASN A 42 -25.88 2.98 -5.51
CA ASN A 42 -26.30 2.77 -6.91
C ASN A 42 -25.26 3.34 -7.91
N PRO A 43 -24.42 2.50 -8.58
CA PRO A 43 -23.41 2.97 -9.54
C PRO A 43 -24.00 3.63 -10.81
N ASN A 44 -25.32 3.54 -11.02
CA ASN A 44 -26.05 4.15 -12.15
C ASN A 44 -26.96 5.32 -11.71
N ASP A 45 -26.84 5.82 -10.47
CA ASP A 45 -27.67 6.93 -10.02
C ASP A 45 -27.23 8.28 -10.59
N VAL A 46 -27.85 8.65 -11.70
CA VAL A 46 -27.69 9.96 -12.34
C VAL A 46 -28.20 11.15 -11.49
N THR A 47 -28.86 10.92 -10.33
CA THR A 47 -29.31 12.01 -9.44
C THR A 47 -28.18 12.62 -8.61
N GLN A 48 -27.03 11.95 -8.50
CA GLN A 48 -25.83 12.41 -7.76
C GLN A 48 -26.05 12.69 -6.25
N GLU A 49 -27.08 12.13 -5.62
CA GLU A 49 -27.44 12.47 -4.23
C GLU A 49 -26.48 11.87 -3.18
N ILE A 50 -25.86 10.71 -3.44
CA ILE A 50 -24.85 10.08 -2.58
C ILE A 50 -23.60 9.84 -3.42
N ARG A 51 -22.57 10.66 -3.21
CA ARG A 51 -21.24 10.53 -3.81
C ARG A 51 -20.20 10.47 -2.70
N ASN A 52 -19.19 9.63 -2.86
CA ASN A 52 -18.09 9.41 -1.93
C ASN A 52 -18.61 9.06 -0.53
N ALA A 53 -19.62 8.18 -0.44
CA ALA A 53 -20.12 7.73 0.86
C ALA A 53 -19.12 6.81 1.56
N GLY A 54 -18.45 5.97 0.79
CA GLY A 54 -17.44 5.03 1.21
C GLY A 54 -17.99 3.69 1.70
N SER A 55 -17.14 2.67 1.69
CA SER A 55 -17.44 1.28 2.06
C SER A 55 -16.26 0.65 2.82
N ALA A 56 -16.53 -0.48 3.48
CA ALA A 56 -15.51 -1.34 4.05
C ALA A 56 -15.82 -2.82 3.76
N PHE A 57 -14.79 -3.61 3.55
CA PHE A 57 -14.87 -5.03 3.21
C PHE A 57 -14.09 -5.84 4.22
N VAL A 58 -14.60 -7.02 4.57
CA VAL A 58 -13.87 -8.00 5.38
C VAL A 58 -13.78 -9.30 4.60
N PHE A 59 -12.56 -9.80 4.47
CA PHE A 59 -12.20 -11.06 3.84
C PHE A 59 -11.78 -12.07 4.90
N ASP A 60 -12.00 -13.35 4.63
CA ASP A 60 -11.56 -14.44 5.51
C ASP A 60 -10.12 -14.89 5.23
N GLY A 61 -9.71 -15.97 5.89
CA GLY A 61 -8.39 -16.59 5.79
C GLY A 61 -7.93 -16.94 4.38
N LEU A 62 -8.89 -17.21 3.49
CA LEU A 62 -8.69 -17.67 2.12
C LEU A 62 -8.79 -16.51 1.11
N GLY A 63 -9.05 -15.29 1.57
CA GLY A 63 -9.30 -14.13 0.71
C GLY A 63 -10.72 -14.04 0.18
N ASP A 64 -11.66 -14.85 0.68
CA ASP A 64 -13.06 -14.78 0.30
C ASP A 64 -13.78 -13.64 1.05
N LEU A 65 -14.58 -12.86 0.32
CA LEU A 65 -15.38 -11.79 0.91
C LEU A 65 -16.38 -12.36 1.93
N THR A 66 -16.19 -12.03 3.20
CA THR A 66 -17.12 -12.38 4.28
C THR A 66 -18.28 -11.40 4.36
N ASN A 67 -17.99 -10.09 4.30
CA ASN A 67 -19.01 -9.06 4.46
C ASN A 67 -18.62 -7.70 3.87
N THR A 68 -19.64 -6.92 3.53
CA THR A 68 -19.51 -5.51 3.11
C THR A 68 -20.27 -4.63 4.09
N PHE A 69 -19.61 -3.59 4.59
CA PHE A 69 -20.16 -2.63 5.52
C PHE A 69 -20.30 -1.27 4.84
N ILE A 70 -21.44 -0.63 5.09
CA ILE A 70 -21.78 0.69 4.59
C ILE A 70 -22.32 1.55 5.74
N ASP A 71 -22.21 2.86 5.62
CA ASP A 71 -22.81 3.79 6.58
C ASP A 71 -24.35 3.62 6.60
N PRO A 72 -24.97 3.23 7.74
CA PRO A 72 -26.43 3.10 7.87
C PRO A 72 -27.20 4.41 7.66
N GLN A 73 -26.52 5.55 7.78
CA GLN A 73 -27.04 6.89 7.52
C GLN A 73 -26.18 7.62 6.48
N ALA A 74 -25.74 6.89 5.43
CA ALA A 74 -24.87 7.39 4.37
C ALA A 74 -25.19 8.85 3.97
N SER A 75 -24.24 9.74 4.26
CA SER A 75 -24.26 11.12 3.83
C SER A 75 -23.38 11.31 2.61
N ARG A 76 -23.68 12.35 1.82
CA ARG A 76 -22.82 12.75 0.71
C ARG A 76 -21.45 13.14 1.25
N GLN A 77 -20.38 12.56 0.73
CA GLN A 77 -19.01 12.74 1.21
C GLN A 77 -18.81 12.34 2.68
N GLY A 78 -19.57 11.36 3.18
CA GLY A 78 -19.41 10.83 4.54
C GLY A 78 -18.02 10.23 4.80
N GLU A 79 -17.37 9.76 3.73
CA GLU A 79 -16.04 9.15 3.75
C GLU A 79 -15.94 8.01 4.77
N PHE A 80 -16.99 7.18 4.84
CA PHE A 80 -16.99 5.94 5.60
C PHE A 80 -15.88 5.02 5.09
N GLY A 81 -15.07 4.50 6.00
CA GLY A 81 -13.82 3.84 5.63
C GLY A 81 -12.63 4.79 5.57
N SER A 82 -12.73 5.97 6.20
CA SER A 82 -11.56 6.83 6.44
C SER A 82 -10.55 6.23 7.40
N SER A 83 -11.01 5.30 8.25
CA SER A 83 -10.20 4.43 9.11
C SER A 83 -10.98 3.16 9.42
N ILE A 84 -10.27 2.08 9.75
CA ILE A 84 -10.85 0.78 10.06
C ILE A 84 -9.97 0.06 11.08
N ASP A 85 -10.57 -0.75 11.97
CA ASP A 85 -9.84 -1.66 12.85
C ASP A 85 -10.69 -2.90 13.19
N ILE A 86 -10.04 -4.02 13.48
CA ILE A 86 -10.68 -5.29 13.85
C ILE A 86 -10.17 -5.78 15.20
N TRP A 87 -11.10 -6.21 16.03
CA TRP A 87 -10.79 -7.07 17.17
C TRP A 87 -11.77 -8.22 17.24
N GLN A 88 -11.26 -9.44 17.03
CA GLN A 88 -12.05 -10.67 17.02
C GLN A 88 -13.18 -10.62 15.97
N ASN A 89 -14.44 -10.65 16.40
CA ASN A 89 -15.61 -10.64 15.50
C ASN A 89 -16.20 -9.23 15.31
N ASN A 90 -15.54 -8.19 15.81
CA ASN A 90 -16.00 -6.82 15.68
C ASN A 90 -15.09 -6.05 14.74
N VAL A 91 -15.69 -5.32 13.81
CA VAL A 91 -15.01 -4.32 12.99
C VAL A 91 -15.53 -2.94 13.38
N VAL A 92 -14.63 -1.98 13.58
CA VAL A 92 -14.97 -0.56 13.70
C VAL A 92 -14.55 0.16 12.42
N VAL A 93 -15.43 1.02 11.90
CA VAL A 93 -15.16 1.84 10.73
C VAL A 93 -15.42 3.30 11.05
N GLY A 94 -14.44 4.15 10.78
CA GLY A 94 -14.54 5.60 10.89
C GLY A 94 -15.11 6.23 9.62
N GLY A 95 -15.89 7.29 9.78
CA GLY A 95 -16.35 8.15 8.71
C GLY A 95 -16.14 9.60 9.12
N ARG A 96 -14.97 10.16 8.79
CA ARG A 96 -14.56 11.51 9.26
C ARG A 96 -15.48 12.66 8.83
N ARG A 97 -16.38 12.43 7.89
CA ARG A 97 -17.37 13.41 7.42
C ARG A 97 -18.80 12.89 7.51
N ALA A 98 -19.00 11.74 8.15
CA ALA A 98 -20.33 11.17 8.33
C ALA A 98 -21.24 12.12 9.12
N ASP A 99 -22.48 12.28 8.65
CA ASP A 99 -23.49 13.12 9.29
C ASP A 99 -24.35 12.29 10.26
N ILE A 100 -23.77 11.86 11.38
CA ILE A 100 -24.58 11.24 12.44
C ILE A 100 -25.41 12.35 13.12
N ALA A 101 -26.74 12.28 12.94
CA ALA A 101 -27.76 13.06 13.67
C ALA A 101 -28.01 14.54 13.28
N SER A 102 -27.90 14.91 11.99
CA SER A 102 -28.33 16.20 11.40
C SER A 102 -27.44 17.44 11.67
N ASN A 103 -26.13 17.23 11.82
CA ASN A 103 -25.13 18.27 12.07
C ASN A 103 -23.92 18.11 11.13
N ASN A 104 -23.60 19.21 10.42
CA ASN A 104 -22.61 19.36 9.34
C ASN A 104 -21.24 18.68 9.59
N ASN A 105 -20.96 17.55 8.93
CA ASN A 105 -19.63 16.94 8.76
C ASN A 105 -18.83 16.80 10.07
N VAL A 106 -19.49 16.41 11.16
CA VAL A 106 -18.83 16.24 12.46
C VAL A 106 -18.04 14.93 12.52
N GLY A 107 -18.45 13.95 11.71
CA GLY A 107 -17.84 12.62 11.63
C GLY A 107 -18.50 11.62 12.58
N GLY A 108 -18.20 10.33 12.38
CA GLY A 108 -18.80 9.21 13.09
C GLY A 108 -17.92 7.97 13.12
N ALA A 109 -18.20 7.05 14.04
CA ALA A 109 -17.62 5.71 14.05
C ALA A 109 -18.72 4.65 14.22
N TYR A 110 -18.56 3.53 13.54
CA TYR A 110 -19.58 2.48 13.44
C TYR A 110 -18.97 1.13 13.76
N ILE A 111 -19.63 0.36 14.62
CA ILE A 111 -19.16 -0.95 15.04
C ILE A 111 -20.13 -2.00 14.51
N PHE A 112 -19.59 -3.00 13.81
CA PHE A 112 -20.36 -4.09 13.23
C PHE A 112 -19.84 -5.44 13.72
N ASP A 113 -20.75 -6.41 13.73
CA ASP A 113 -20.44 -7.82 13.88
C ASP A 113 -20.05 -8.41 12.52
N ILE A 114 -18.84 -8.96 12.41
CA ILE A 114 -18.28 -9.46 11.13
C ILE A 114 -19.13 -10.58 10.56
N THR A 115 -19.43 -11.59 11.40
CA THR A 115 -20.16 -12.79 10.99
C THR A 115 -21.57 -12.50 10.50
N SER A 116 -22.30 -11.60 11.18
CA SER A 116 -23.71 -11.35 10.89
C SER A 116 -23.96 -10.11 10.04
N GLY A 117 -22.97 -9.23 9.86
CA GLY A 117 -23.09 -7.96 9.16
C GLY A 117 -23.89 -6.89 9.92
N ASN A 118 -24.36 -7.19 11.13
CA ASN A 118 -25.24 -6.29 11.86
C ASN A 118 -24.46 -5.17 12.53
N LEU A 119 -25.02 -3.96 12.46
CA LEU A 119 -24.57 -2.83 13.26
C LEU A 119 -24.79 -3.14 14.75
N ILE A 120 -23.70 -3.10 15.51
CA ILE A 120 -23.71 -3.18 16.98
C ILE A 120 -23.96 -1.78 17.56
N GLN A 121 -23.23 -0.78 17.09
CA GLN A 121 -23.29 0.58 17.65
C GLN A 121 -22.87 1.65 16.64
N SER A 122 -23.54 2.80 16.69
CA SER A 122 -23.06 4.06 16.10
C SER A 122 -22.57 5.00 17.20
N ILE A 123 -21.38 5.56 17.02
CA ILE A 123 -20.76 6.51 17.94
C ILE A 123 -20.70 7.86 17.25
N ALA A 124 -21.44 8.82 17.80
CA ALA A 124 -21.36 10.22 17.40
C ALA A 124 -20.30 10.95 18.23
N ASN A 125 -19.69 11.99 17.65
CA ASN A 125 -18.82 12.88 18.39
C ASN A 125 -19.56 13.48 19.61
N PRO A 126 -19.06 13.32 20.84
CA PRO A 126 -19.65 13.93 22.01
C PRO A 126 -19.68 15.46 21.89
N PRO A 127 -20.74 16.14 22.35
CA PRO A 127 -20.72 17.60 22.45
C PRO A 127 -19.65 18.06 23.44
N ASN A 128 -19.06 19.25 23.20
CA ASN A 128 -18.07 19.88 24.09
C ASN A 128 -18.55 19.88 25.56
N ASP A 129 -17.65 19.59 26.50
CA ASP A 129 -18.02 19.41 27.91
C ASP A 129 -18.42 20.74 28.61
N VAL A 130 -18.21 21.89 27.95
CA VAL A 130 -18.59 23.24 28.42
C VAL A 130 -19.51 23.98 27.48
N GLY A 131 -20.82 23.67 27.49
CA GLY A 131 -21.91 24.59 27.08
C GLY A 131 -21.70 25.39 25.80
N ALA A 132 -20.92 24.85 24.85
CA ALA A 132 -20.35 25.62 23.76
C ALA A 132 -21.46 26.09 22.83
N THR A 133 -21.29 27.28 22.28
CA THR A 133 -22.17 27.81 21.25
C THR A 133 -22.30 26.76 20.13
N PRO A 134 -23.51 26.37 19.68
CA PRO A 134 -23.77 25.25 18.77
C PRO A 134 -23.08 25.24 17.39
N GLY A 135 -22.10 26.12 17.14
CA GLY A 135 -21.36 26.23 15.89
C GLY A 135 -19.90 25.73 15.91
N LEU A 136 -19.35 25.30 17.06
CA LEU A 136 -17.92 25.01 17.26
C LEU A 136 -17.51 23.53 17.15
N VAL A 137 -18.43 22.62 16.80
CA VAL A 137 -18.14 21.19 16.54
C VAL A 137 -18.16 20.82 15.05
N GLN A 138 -18.28 21.82 14.17
CA GLN A 138 -18.29 21.59 12.73
C GLN A 138 -16.90 21.16 12.27
N GLN A 139 -16.83 20.18 11.36
CA GLN A 139 -15.56 19.70 10.78
C GLN A 139 -14.59 19.06 11.78
N SER A 140 -15.09 18.53 12.90
CA SER A 140 -14.25 17.87 13.94
C SER A 140 -13.45 16.67 13.42
N ARG A 141 -13.85 16.09 12.28
CA ARG A 141 -13.25 14.88 11.70
C ARG A 141 -13.29 13.69 12.66
N PHE A 142 -14.37 13.56 13.46
CA PHE A 142 -14.52 12.44 14.37
C PHE A 142 -14.59 11.12 13.57
N GLY A 143 -13.79 10.14 13.93
CA GLY A 143 -13.60 8.94 13.11
C GLY A 143 -12.53 9.10 12.03
N GLU A 144 -11.65 10.11 12.13
CA GLU A 144 -10.42 10.14 11.32
C GLU A 144 -9.60 8.88 11.59
N ALA A 145 -9.36 8.58 12.87
CA ALA A 145 -8.70 7.37 13.32
C ALA A 145 -9.59 6.62 14.30
N VAL A 146 -9.62 5.28 14.18
CA VAL A 146 -10.34 4.39 15.09
C VAL A 146 -9.43 3.23 15.48
N SER A 147 -9.55 2.77 16.72
CA SER A 147 -8.93 1.51 17.14
C SER A 147 -9.80 0.79 18.16
N ILE A 148 -9.90 -0.54 18.07
CA ILE A 148 -10.74 -1.38 18.90
C ILE A 148 -9.91 -2.45 19.62
N TYR A 149 -10.12 -2.57 20.92
CA TYR A 149 -9.53 -3.65 21.71
C TYR A 149 -10.51 -4.11 22.77
N GLN A 150 -10.88 -5.39 22.70
CA GLN A 150 -11.90 -5.98 23.57
C GLN A 150 -13.22 -5.20 23.49
N ASN A 151 -13.74 -4.70 24.62
CA ASN A 151 -15.01 -3.96 24.69
C ASN A 151 -14.80 -2.44 24.69
N ARG A 152 -13.65 -1.95 24.20
CA ARG A 152 -13.33 -0.52 24.12
C ARG A 152 -12.97 -0.13 22.71
N VAL A 153 -13.35 1.07 22.33
CA VAL A 153 -12.98 1.70 21.05
C VAL A 153 -12.46 3.10 21.31
N ALA A 154 -11.33 3.44 20.73
CA ALA A 154 -10.78 4.79 20.69
C ALA A 154 -11.14 5.44 19.35
N VAL A 155 -11.49 6.72 19.37
CA VAL A 155 -11.86 7.49 18.18
C VAL A 155 -11.23 8.88 18.24
N GLY A 156 -10.49 9.24 17.19
CA GLY A 156 -9.84 10.54 17.02
C GLY A 156 -10.75 11.56 16.34
N ALA A 157 -10.60 12.82 16.72
CA ALA A 157 -11.26 13.97 16.14
C ALA A 157 -10.26 15.14 16.03
N PRO A 158 -9.34 15.09 15.06
CA PRO A 158 -8.24 16.05 14.94
C PRO A 158 -8.70 17.48 14.58
N GLY A 159 -9.87 17.63 13.96
CA GLY A 159 -10.44 18.96 13.66
C GLY A 159 -11.25 19.54 14.81
N HIS A 160 -11.25 18.91 15.98
CA HIS A 160 -12.04 19.38 17.11
C HIS A 160 -11.41 20.66 17.69
N ASP A 161 -12.17 21.75 17.63
CA ASP A 161 -11.79 23.04 18.22
C ASP A 161 -11.75 22.94 19.76
N ARG A 162 -10.89 23.72 20.40
CA ARG A 162 -10.76 23.70 21.85
C ARG A 162 -12.06 24.14 22.54
N GLU A 163 -12.28 23.59 23.73
CA GLU A 163 -13.24 24.16 24.68
C GLU A 163 -12.83 25.59 25.05
N ALA A 164 -13.58 26.57 24.55
CA ALA A 164 -13.31 27.99 24.76
C ALA A 164 -13.14 28.29 26.26
N ASP A 165 -11.89 28.53 26.68
CA ASP A 165 -11.65 29.35 27.86
C ASP A 165 -12.27 30.73 27.55
N ASN A 166 -13.24 31.15 28.37
CA ASN A 166 -13.91 32.45 28.29
C ASN A 166 -12.94 33.67 28.34
N VAL A 167 -11.63 33.46 28.38
CA VAL A 167 -10.58 34.47 28.46
C VAL A 167 -10.06 34.91 27.08
N ASN A 168 -10.20 34.12 25.99
CA ASN A 168 -9.79 34.58 24.65
C ASN A 168 -10.67 34.04 23.50
N PRO A 169 -11.61 34.85 22.96
CA PRO A 169 -12.52 34.44 21.87
C PRO A 169 -11.87 34.39 20.47
N ASN A 170 -10.55 34.60 20.35
CA ASN A 170 -9.81 34.54 19.10
C ASN A 170 -8.64 33.57 19.22
N ILE A 171 -8.71 32.47 18.46
CA ILE A 171 -7.63 31.53 18.09
C ILE A 171 -7.57 30.30 19.02
N ASP A 172 -8.25 29.21 18.63
CA ASP A 172 -8.10 27.82 19.13
C ASP A 172 -8.72 26.82 18.12
N TRP A 173 -8.29 26.90 16.84
CA TRP A 173 -8.79 26.06 15.74
C TRP A 173 -8.02 24.73 15.66
N ASP A 174 -8.72 23.61 15.45
CA ASP A 174 -8.13 22.29 15.14
C ASP A 174 -7.06 21.77 16.13
N ALA A 175 -7.26 21.99 17.44
CA ALA A 175 -6.37 21.43 18.47
C ALA A 175 -6.46 19.89 18.54
N GLY A 176 -7.65 19.35 18.27
CA GLY A 176 -7.91 17.92 18.21
C GLY A 176 -8.16 17.27 19.57
N VAL A 177 -8.93 16.19 19.57
CA VAL A 177 -9.23 15.37 20.77
C VAL A 177 -9.31 13.90 20.38
N ALA A 178 -9.17 13.02 21.37
CA ALA A 178 -9.53 11.60 21.22
C ALA A 178 -10.48 11.17 22.34
N HIS A 179 -11.33 10.20 22.04
CA HIS A 179 -12.33 9.69 22.98
C HIS A 179 -12.28 8.16 23.02
N VAL A 180 -12.48 7.60 24.22
CA VAL A 180 -12.60 6.14 24.39
C VAL A 180 -14.02 5.81 24.84
N PHE A 181 -14.63 4.84 24.20
CA PHE A 181 -16.01 4.42 24.44
C PHE A 181 -16.10 2.93 24.75
N ASP A 182 -17.18 2.55 25.42
CA ASP A 182 -17.59 1.17 25.59
C ASP A 182 -18.33 0.68 24.33
N VAL A 183 -17.86 -0.41 23.74
CA VAL A 183 -18.38 -0.95 22.45
C VAL A 183 -19.87 -1.30 22.54
N THR A 184 -20.31 -1.90 23.65
CA THR A 184 -21.68 -2.42 23.79
C THR A 184 -22.69 -1.31 24.11
N SER A 185 -22.32 -0.36 24.97
CA SER A 185 -23.23 0.69 25.44
C SER A 185 -23.12 2.02 24.69
N GLY A 186 -22.05 2.19 23.90
CA GLY A 186 -21.72 3.46 23.22
C GLY A 186 -21.39 4.60 24.18
N GLN A 187 -21.22 4.32 25.48
CA GLN A 187 -20.94 5.36 26.48
C GLN A 187 -19.47 5.77 26.43
N ARG A 188 -19.21 7.08 26.47
CA ARG A 188 -17.86 7.62 26.62
C ARG A 188 -17.30 7.21 27.99
N LEU A 189 -16.17 6.51 27.98
CA LEU A 189 -15.42 6.14 29.17
C LEU A 189 -14.56 7.31 29.65
N PHE A 190 -13.78 7.90 28.75
CA PHE A 190 -12.96 9.08 29.03
C PHE A 190 -12.59 9.85 27.74
N LYS A 191 -12.12 11.09 27.93
CA LYS A 191 -11.61 12.01 26.91
C LYS A 191 -10.09 12.11 27.08
N LEU A 192 -9.36 12.15 25.98
CA LEU A 192 -7.92 12.36 25.91
C LEU A 192 -7.67 13.67 25.18
N GLU A 193 -6.76 14.47 25.72
CA GLU A 193 -6.36 15.77 25.18
C GLU A 193 -4.84 15.89 25.26
N SER A 194 -4.26 16.70 24.37
CA SER A 194 -2.85 17.05 24.44
C SER A 194 -2.53 17.70 25.81
N PRO A 195 -1.56 17.17 26.58
CA PRO A 195 -1.09 17.79 27.81
C PRO A 195 -0.48 19.18 27.58
N ASN A 196 0.12 19.38 26.40
CA ASN A 196 0.72 20.65 25.95
C ASN A 196 -0.27 21.38 25.04
N ASN A 197 -1.38 21.83 25.64
CA ASN A 197 -2.52 22.45 24.95
C ASN A 197 -2.30 23.92 24.52
N THR A 198 -1.07 24.27 24.15
CA THR A 198 -0.68 25.65 23.86
C THR A 198 -0.90 26.07 22.41
N ASP A 199 -1.10 25.12 21.49
CA ASP A 199 -1.00 25.37 20.05
C ASP A 199 -2.30 25.16 19.28
N ASN A 200 -2.42 25.97 18.23
CA ASN A 200 -3.51 25.90 17.27
C ASN A 200 -3.11 24.99 16.12
N PHE A 201 -4.06 24.24 15.56
CA PHE A 201 -3.85 23.36 14.40
C PHE A 201 -2.89 22.18 14.64
N SER A 202 -2.67 21.78 15.90
CA SER A 202 -1.77 20.67 16.23
C SER A 202 -2.34 19.29 15.85
N ILE A 203 -3.66 19.20 15.62
CA ILE A 203 -4.41 18.03 15.13
C ILE A 203 -4.20 16.76 15.96
N PHE A 204 -4.30 16.86 17.29
CA PHE A 204 -4.26 15.70 18.19
C PHE A 204 -5.37 14.68 17.87
N GLY A 205 -5.03 13.40 17.85
CA GLY A 205 -5.96 12.34 17.43
C GLY A 205 -6.02 12.16 15.92
N PHE A 206 -5.00 12.64 15.19
CA PHE A 206 -4.84 12.38 13.76
C PHE A 206 -4.69 10.89 13.46
N ASP A 207 -3.90 10.20 14.28
CA ASP A 207 -3.79 8.74 14.31
C ASP A 207 -3.75 8.24 15.77
N LEU A 208 -4.18 7.00 16.01
CA LEU A 208 -4.19 6.39 17.35
C LEU A 208 -4.18 4.86 17.32
N GLU A 209 -3.65 4.25 18.39
CA GLU A 209 -3.78 2.81 18.62
C GLU A 209 -4.18 2.51 20.08
N LEU A 210 -5.14 1.61 20.25
CA LEU A 210 -5.63 1.13 21.55
C LEU A 210 -5.17 -0.31 21.81
N SER A 211 -4.61 -0.54 22.99
CA SER A 211 -4.33 -1.89 23.50
C SER A 211 -5.01 -2.15 24.85
N GLY A 212 -4.70 -3.31 25.44
CA GLY A 212 -5.12 -3.67 26.78
C GLY A 212 -4.73 -2.63 27.83
N GLN A 213 -3.54 -2.03 27.71
CA GLN A 213 -2.96 -1.16 28.74
C GLN A 213 -2.83 0.30 28.33
N HIS A 214 -2.66 0.58 27.05
CA HIS A 214 -2.29 1.92 26.58
C HIS A 214 -3.18 2.41 25.43
N VAL A 215 -3.30 3.73 25.33
CA VAL A 215 -3.74 4.44 24.13
C VAL A 215 -2.58 5.32 23.69
N LEU A 216 -2.07 5.11 22.49
CA LEU A 216 -1.09 5.98 21.86
C LEU A 216 -1.82 6.89 20.88
N VAL A 217 -1.53 8.19 20.94
CA VAL A 217 -2.21 9.20 20.11
C VAL A 217 -1.18 10.10 19.44
N GLY A 218 -1.26 10.24 18.13
CA GLY A 218 -0.46 11.16 17.33
C GLY A 218 -1.02 12.58 17.31
N GLU A 219 -0.14 13.57 17.34
CA GLU A 219 -0.40 15.00 17.17
C GLU A 219 0.56 15.52 16.09
N ARG A 220 0.19 15.32 14.82
CA ARG A 220 1.08 15.47 13.66
C ARG A 220 1.76 16.84 13.56
N TYR A 221 1.11 17.92 14.01
CA TYR A 221 1.68 19.28 13.98
C TYR A 221 1.92 19.85 15.38
N GLY A 222 1.99 19.00 16.41
CA GLY A 222 2.30 19.43 17.77
C GLY A 222 3.64 20.16 17.87
N GLU A 223 3.68 21.25 18.61
CA GLU A 223 4.87 22.04 18.91
C GLU A 223 4.90 22.37 20.42
N THR A 224 6.01 22.93 20.91
CA THR A 224 6.18 23.34 22.31
C THR A 224 6.28 24.85 22.49
N ASP A 225 6.60 25.57 21.40
CA ASP A 225 6.63 27.03 21.36
C ASP A 225 6.30 27.54 19.94
N PHE A 226 5.07 28.02 19.72
CA PHE A 226 4.63 28.65 18.46
C PHE A 226 5.54 29.80 17.98
N THR A 227 6.34 30.40 18.87
CA THR A 227 7.28 31.46 18.50
C THR A 227 8.63 30.96 18.01
N ASP A 228 8.94 29.68 18.27
CA ASP A 228 10.13 29.02 17.76
C ASP A 228 9.88 28.45 16.36
N VAL A 229 10.33 29.20 15.36
CA VAL A 229 10.23 28.79 13.95
C VAL A 229 10.98 27.48 13.63
N THR A 230 11.85 27.01 14.53
CA THR A 230 12.56 25.73 14.38
C THR A 230 11.78 24.55 14.96
N ASP A 231 10.81 24.79 15.84
CA ASP A 231 9.91 23.77 16.41
C ASP A 231 8.58 23.67 15.65
N LYS A 232 8.40 24.52 14.62
CA LYS A 232 7.15 24.64 13.90
C LYS A 232 6.75 23.35 13.17
N ASP A 233 5.53 22.88 13.45
CA ASP A 233 4.92 21.70 12.83
C ASP A 233 5.83 20.44 12.92
N THR A 234 6.62 20.32 14.00
CA THR A 234 7.56 19.20 14.19
C THR A 234 6.84 17.91 14.57
N GLY A 235 5.72 18.02 15.28
CA GLY A 235 4.84 16.91 15.64
C GLY A 235 5.18 16.25 16.98
N ARG A 236 4.19 15.61 17.61
CA ARG A 236 4.28 14.94 18.93
C ARG A 236 3.44 13.66 18.95
N ALA A 237 3.67 12.81 19.93
CA ALA A 237 2.78 11.70 20.26
C ALA A 237 2.70 11.49 21.77
N TYR A 238 1.57 10.99 22.26
CA TYR A 238 1.32 10.85 23.70
C TYR A 238 0.77 9.48 24.05
N LEU A 239 1.27 8.92 25.14
CA LEU A 239 0.82 7.65 25.69
C LEU A 239 -0.07 7.90 26.92
N PHE A 240 -1.25 7.29 26.91
CA PHE A 240 -2.21 7.31 28.01
C PHE A 240 -2.50 5.90 28.50
N SER A 241 -2.98 5.79 29.74
CA SER A 241 -3.53 4.58 30.31
C SER A 241 -4.89 4.26 29.69
N ALA A 242 -5.06 3.07 29.13
CA ALA A 242 -6.35 2.61 28.61
C ALA A 242 -7.40 2.34 29.71
N ASN A 243 -7.00 2.33 30.98
CA ASN A 243 -7.90 2.05 32.10
C ASN A 243 -8.69 3.27 32.54
N ASP A 244 -8.09 4.46 32.47
CA ASP A 244 -8.64 5.69 33.04
C ASP A 244 -8.31 6.96 32.24
N GLY A 245 -7.57 6.85 31.14
CA GLY A 245 -7.17 7.98 30.30
C GLY A 245 -6.07 8.85 30.92
N SER A 246 -5.42 8.41 32.00
CA SER A 246 -4.33 9.18 32.60
C SER A 246 -3.10 9.26 31.69
N PHE A 247 -2.49 10.44 31.61
CA PHE A 247 -1.27 10.67 30.84
C PHE A 247 -0.07 9.92 31.44
N LEU A 248 0.76 9.31 30.59
CA LEU A 248 1.93 8.54 30.98
C LEU A 248 3.23 9.15 30.42
N HIS A 249 3.32 9.29 29.09
CA HIS A 249 4.53 9.72 28.40
C HIS A 249 4.22 10.63 27.21
N GLU A 250 5.11 11.60 26.98
CA GLU A 250 5.19 12.39 25.76
C GLU A 250 6.39 11.89 24.95
N PHE A 251 6.20 11.76 23.65
CA PHE A 251 7.22 11.44 22.67
C PHE A 251 7.38 12.63 21.72
N ALA A 252 8.63 13.02 21.51
CA ALA A 252 9.02 14.06 20.57
C ALA A 252 10.16 13.54 19.69
N SER A 253 10.28 14.09 18.48
CA SER A 253 11.40 13.79 17.60
C SER A 253 12.72 14.15 18.29
N PRO A 254 13.69 13.21 18.39
CA PRO A 254 15.06 13.50 18.81
C PRO A 254 15.80 14.49 17.90
N ASN A 255 15.36 14.63 16.65
CA ASN A 255 15.89 15.57 15.68
C ASN A 255 14.73 16.35 15.03
N PRO A 256 14.11 17.29 15.75
CA PRO A 256 12.92 17.97 15.25
C PRO A 256 13.27 18.77 14.00
N GLU A 257 12.54 18.50 12.93
CA GLU A 257 12.60 19.25 11.67
C GLU A 257 11.29 19.97 11.45
N ARG A 258 11.37 21.19 10.90
CA ARG A 258 10.19 21.96 10.55
C ARG A 258 9.35 21.18 9.54
N ASN A 259 8.06 20.99 9.84
CA ASN A 259 7.15 20.13 9.08
C ASN A 259 7.55 18.64 9.07
N GLY A 260 8.31 18.14 10.05
CA GLY A 260 8.73 16.74 10.11
C GLY A 260 7.57 15.73 10.25
N SER A 261 6.38 16.22 10.63
CA SER A 261 5.16 15.41 10.80
C SER A 261 5.37 14.24 11.77
N PHE A 262 6.12 14.43 12.86
CA PHE A 262 6.25 13.40 13.89
C PHE A 262 4.88 13.10 14.53
N GLY A 263 4.51 11.83 14.67
CA GLY A 263 3.14 11.48 15.08
C GLY A 263 2.16 11.40 13.92
N TYR A 264 2.66 11.34 12.68
CA TYR A 264 1.84 11.07 11.49
C TYR A 264 1.14 9.71 11.59
N ALA A 265 1.92 8.65 11.83
CA ALA A 265 1.40 7.31 12.11
C ALA A 265 2.01 6.79 13.41
N VAL A 266 1.20 6.05 14.17
CA VAL A 266 1.58 5.51 15.48
C VAL A 266 1.17 4.04 15.62
N THR A 267 2.02 3.24 16.26
CA THR A 267 1.65 1.86 16.61
C THR A 267 2.32 1.41 17.89
N LEU A 268 1.79 0.40 18.59
CA LEU A 268 2.35 -0.10 19.84
C LEU A 268 2.31 -1.62 19.96
N SER A 269 3.15 -2.14 20.86
CA SER A 269 3.14 -3.54 21.24
C SER A 269 3.24 -3.67 22.75
N SER A 270 2.12 -4.08 23.34
CA SER A 270 2.04 -4.33 24.78
C SER A 270 2.92 -5.50 25.22
N SER A 271 3.17 -6.49 24.34
CA SER A 271 4.04 -7.63 24.66
C SER A 271 5.53 -7.26 24.63
N ALA A 272 5.92 -6.33 23.76
CA ALA A 272 7.30 -5.85 23.65
C ALA A 272 7.61 -4.64 24.53
N ASN A 273 6.58 -3.96 25.05
CA ASN A 273 6.67 -2.64 25.69
C ASN A 273 7.28 -1.58 24.78
N LEU A 274 6.85 -1.59 23.51
CA LEU A 274 7.33 -0.69 22.47
C LEU A 274 6.19 0.17 21.94
N ALA A 275 6.50 1.42 21.61
CA ALA A 275 5.68 2.32 20.82
C ALA A 275 6.53 2.79 19.64
N VAL A 276 5.89 2.97 18.50
CA VAL A 276 6.51 3.43 17.26
C VAL A 276 5.77 4.66 16.81
N VAL A 277 6.55 5.68 16.42
CA VAL A 277 6.03 6.95 15.95
C VAL A 277 6.80 7.33 14.70
N SER A 278 6.10 7.61 13.61
CA SER A 278 6.72 8.00 12.35
C SER A 278 6.80 9.52 12.18
N ALA A 279 7.76 9.94 11.36
CA ALA A 279 7.97 11.31 10.92
C ALA A 279 8.35 11.29 9.42
N PRO A 280 7.40 11.00 8.51
CA PRO A 280 7.68 10.73 7.11
C PRO A 280 8.18 11.95 6.32
N GLU A 281 8.03 13.16 6.87
CA GLU A 281 8.50 14.40 6.23
C GLU A 281 9.90 14.83 6.71
N GLU A 282 10.51 14.14 7.68
CA GLU A 282 11.91 14.37 8.07
C GLU A 282 12.89 13.92 6.97
N ASN A 283 14.10 14.50 7.00
CA ASN A 283 15.20 14.18 6.11
C ASN A 283 14.85 14.36 4.62
N ASP A 284 14.39 15.58 4.27
CA ASP A 284 13.90 15.93 2.93
C ASP A 284 12.77 15.00 2.43
N LYS A 285 11.93 14.56 3.37
CA LYS A 285 10.82 13.62 3.14
C LYS A 285 11.25 12.24 2.63
N SER A 286 12.52 11.87 2.78
CA SER A 286 12.90 10.46 2.69
C SER A 286 12.32 9.65 3.86
N GLY A 287 12.03 10.31 4.98
CA GLY A 287 11.23 9.79 6.09
C GLY A 287 12.02 9.04 7.16
N ARG A 288 11.45 8.98 8.36
CA ARG A 288 12.05 8.33 9.53
C ARG A 288 11.01 7.72 10.46
N VAL A 289 11.40 6.66 11.17
CA VAL A 289 10.61 6.02 12.23
C VAL A 289 11.39 5.97 13.54
N TYR A 290 10.70 6.24 14.64
CA TYR A 290 11.25 6.23 15.98
C TYR A 290 10.57 5.19 16.86
N VAL A 291 11.37 4.42 17.60
CA VAL A 291 10.88 3.41 18.53
C VAL A 291 11.16 3.86 19.95
N PHE A 292 10.15 3.80 20.82
CA PHE A 292 10.23 4.17 22.22
C PHE A 292 9.81 3.01 23.13
N ASN A 293 10.31 3.03 24.36
CA ASN A 293 9.86 2.12 25.40
C ASN A 293 8.63 2.69 26.11
N THR A 294 7.52 1.94 26.14
CA THR A 294 6.25 2.41 26.73
C THR A 294 6.25 2.49 28.25
N THR A 295 7.21 1.85 28.92
CA THR A 295 7.32 1.88 30.39
C THR A 295 8.17 3.04 30.88
N SER A 296 9.25 3.36 30.16
CA SER A 296 10.21 4.38 30.58
C SER A 296 10.08 5.70 29.80
N GLY A 297 9.38 5.70 28.66
CA GLY A 297 9.30 6.85 27.76
C GLY A 297 10.57 7.12 26.94
N ASN A 298 11.58 6.24 27.02
CA ASN A 298 12.89 6.51 26.41
C ASN A 298 12.94 6.04 24.95
N LEU A 299 13.69 6.76 24.12
CA LEU A 299 14.05 6.32 22.78
C LEU A 299 14.83 4.99 22.84
N VAL A 300 14.38 4.03 22.04
CA VAL A 300 14.98 2.70 21.86
C VAL A 300 15.80 2.67 20.57
N ALA A 301 15.23 3.18 19.47
CA ALA A 301 15.90 3.21 18.17
C ALA A 301 15.36 4.32 17.25
N THR A 302 16.20 4.71 16.31
CA THR A 302 15.86 5.53 15.14
C THR A 302 16.12 4.70 13.89
N ILE A 303 15.16 4.68 12.98
CA ILE A 303 15.20 3.89 11.74
C ILE A 303 15.01 4.87 10.58
N ASP A 304 16.05 5.01 9.76
CA ASP A 304 16.02 5.77 8.52
C ASP A 304 15.61 4.88 7.34
N ASN A 305 15.12 5.48 6.26
CA ASN A 305 14.88 4.78 5.00
C ASN A 305 16.17 4.06 4.53
N PRO A 306 16.15 2.75 4.24
CA PRO A 306 17.30 1.99 3.71
C PRO A 306 17.81 2.48 2.35
N THR A 307 16.93 3.03 1.51
CA THR A 307 17.21 3.53 0.16
C THR A 307 16.73 4.98 0.04
N PRO A 308 17.34 5.92 0.79
CA PRO A 308 16.76 7.25 0.95
C PRO A 308 16.84 8.09 -0.32
N ASP A 309 15.69 8.45 -0.89
CA ASP A 309 15.50 9.51 -1.89
C ASP A 309 14.46 10.55 -1.38
N PRO A 310 14.53 11.83 -1.79
CA PRO A 310 13.55 12.82 -1.37
C PRO A 310 12.14 12.49 -1.86
N ASN A 311 11.17 12.60 -0.95
CA ASN A 311 9.76 12.30 -1.16
C ASN A 311 9.37 10.81 -1.20
N ASP A 312 10.21 9.88 -0.71
CA ASP A 312 9.82 8.47 -0.52
C ASP A 312 8.77 8.27 0.60
N PHE A 313 8.73 9.20 1.56
CA PHE A 313 7.87 9.17 2.74
C PHE A 313 7.97 7.89 3.59
N PHE A 314 9.17 7.36 3.83
CA PHE A 314 9.35 6.24 4.76
C PHE A 314 8.75 6.54 6.14
N GLY A 315 7.86 5.67 6.61
CA GLY A 315 7.03 5.91 7.79
C GLY A 315 5.65 6.49 7.48
N GLN A 316 5.24 6.51 6.21
CA GLN A 316 3.89 6.85 5.79
C GLN A 316 2.85 5.98 6.51
N SER A 317 3.17 4.70 6.72
CA SER A 317 2.38 3.77 7.52
C SER A 317 3.30 2.90 8.37
N VAL A 318 2.83 2.49 9.54
CA VAL A 318 3.58 1.62 10.46
C VAL A 318 2.65 0.61 11.11
N SER A 319 3.14 -0.61 11.34
CA SER A 319 2.41 -1.60 12.13
C SER A 319 3.37 -2.44 12.95
N LEU A 320 3.09 -2.63 14.24
CA LEU A 320 3.96 -3.37 15.16
C LEU A 320 3.20 -4.54 15.80
N SER A 321 3.68 -5.76 15.57
CA SER A 321 3.14 -6.97 16.20
C SER A 321 4.24 -7.71 16.93
N GLY A 322 4.17 -7.71 18.27
CA GLY A 322 5.27 -8.20 19.09
C GLY A 322 6.51 -7.33 18.89
N ASN A 323 7.57 -7.91 18.32
CA ASN A 323 8.85 -7.25 18.03
C ASN A 323 9.06 -7.00 16.53
N THR A 324 8.13 -7.43 15.69
CA THR A 324 8.21 -7.26 14.24
C THR A 324 7.55 -5.95 13.86
N LEU A 325 8.26 -5.05 13.20
CA LEU A 325 7.77 -3.76 12.72
C LEU A 325 7.70 -3.77 11.19
N LEU A 326 6.57 -3.37 10.62
CA LEU A 326 6.44 -3.01 9.21
C LEU A 326 6.44 -1.49 9.08
N VAL A 327 7.13 -0.99 8.06
CA VAL A 327 7.18 0.44 7.71
C VAL A 327 6.94 0.59 6.22
N GLY A 328 5.91 1.34 5.84
CA GLY A 328 5.66 1.70 4.45
C GLY A 328 6.38 2.98 4.02
N ALA A 329 6.87 2.98 2.79
CA ALA A 329 7.40 4.12 2.05
C ALA A 329 6.63 4.18 0.73
N ASP A 330 5.50 4.88 0.70
CA ASP A 330 4.53 4.79 -0.39
C ASP A 330 4.98 5.45 -1.69
N ARG A 331 6.19 6.01 -1.74
CA ARG A 331 6.74 6.64 -2.94
C ARG A 331 8.19 6.26 -3.17
N ASP A 332 8.63 5.18 -2.54
CA ASP A 332 9.95 4.64 -2.79
C ASP A 332 10.13 4.32 -4.29
N ASP A 333 11.20 4.87 -4.86
CA ASP A 333 11.49 4.80 -6.29
C ASP A 333 12.33 3.57 -6.69
N THR A 334 12.66 2.68 -5.75
CA THR A 334 13.65 1.60 -5.95
C THR A 334 13.28 0.66 -7.12
N GLU A 335 12.00 0.31 -7.26
CA GLU A 335 11.51 -0.61 -8.30
C GLU A 335 10.69 0.09 -9.40
N GLY A 336 10.43 1.39 -9.27
CA GLY A 336 9.64 2.18 -10.23
C GLY A 336 9.27 3.55 -9.65
N ILE A 337 8.90 4.51 -10.50
CA ILE A 337 8.60 5.90 -10.08
C ILE A 337 7.38 5.91 -9.16
N ASP A 338 7.53 6.40 -7.92
CA ASP A 338 6.52 6.40 -6.87
C ASP A 338 5.87 4.99 -6.71
N ALA A 339 6.61 3.91 -6.98
CA ALA A 339 6.08 2.55 -6.93
C ALA A 339 5.75 2.14 -5.49
N GLY A 340 6.61 2.53 -4.55
CA GLY A 340 6.47 2.30 -3.13
C GLY A 340 7.12 1.00 -2.65
N ALA A 341 7.37 0.92 -1.36
CA ALA A 341 8.02 -0.23 -0.71
C ALA A 341 7.52 -0.41 0.73
N VAL A 342 7.67 -1.63 1.25
CA VAL A 342 7.45 -1.94 2.67
C VAL A 342 8.65 -2.66 3.25
N TYR A 343 9.12 -2.17 4.39
CA TYR A 343 10.31 -2.66 5.06
C TYR A 343 9.94 -3.35 6.37
N LYS A 344 10.47 -4.55 6.59
CA LYS A 344 10.22 -5.36 7.77
C LYS A 344 11.43 -5.43 8.67
N TYR A 345 11.25 -5.03 9.92
CA TYR A 345 12.30 -4.99 10.94
C TYR A 345 11.98 -5.90 12.11
N GLN A 346 13.03 -6.50 12.68
CA GLN A 346 13.01 -7.01 14.04
C GLN A 346 13.57 -5.97 15.00
N VAL A 347 12.77 -5.60 16.00
CA VAL A 347 13.09 -4.57 16.98
C VAL A 347 13.05 -5.17 18.38
N THR A 348 14.18 -5.08 19.07
CA THR A 348 14.28 -5.54 20.46
C THR A 348 14.11 -4.38 21.43
N SER A 349 13.56 -4.65 22.61
CA SER A 349 13.47 -3.66 23.70
C SER A 349 14.84 -3.17 24.20
N GLY A 350 15.93 -3.86 23.83
CA GLY A 350 17.31 -3.43 24.11
C GLY A 350 17.90 -2.48 23.06
N GLY A 351 17.15 -2.10 22.03
CA GLY A 351 17.61 -1.13 21.00
C GLY A 351 18.24 -1.74 19.76
N SER A 352 18.34 -3.07 19.66
CA SER A 352 18.75 -3.71 18.40
C SER A 352 17.62 -3.64 17.39
N VAL A 353 17.92 -3.13 16.21
CA VAL A 353 17.06 -3.12 15.02
C VAL A 353 17.76 -3.91 13.92
N THR A 354 17.03 -4.74 13.20
CA THR A 354 17.55 -5.48 12.06
C THR A 354 16.50 -5.47 10.96
N LEU A 355 16.84 -4.90 9.80
CA LEU A 355 16.05 -5.09 8.59
C LEU A 355 16.11 -6.57 8.25
N THR A 356 14.98 -7.24 8.31
CA THR A 356 14.91 -8.67 8.03
C THR A 356 14.48 -8.97 6.61
N ASP A 357 13.79 -8.02 5.97
CA ASP A 357 13.10 -8.27 4.71
C ASP A 357 12.49 -6.97 4.14
N THR A 358 12.24 -6.95 2.84
CA THR A 358 11.68 -5.83 2.07
C THR A 358 10.69 -6.36 1.03
N ALA A 359 9.51 -5.75 0.93
CA ALA A 359 8.53 -6.01 -0.11
C ALA A 359 8.40 -4.81 -1.05
N PHE A 360 8.22 -5.13 -2.32
CA PHE A 360 7.92 -4.20 -3.39
C PHE A 360 6.62 -4.61 -4.08
N PRO A 361 5.91 -3.70 -4.75
CA PRO A 361 4.75 -4.06 -5.54
C PRO A 361 5.14 -5.03 -6.65
N THR A 362 4.33 -6.05 -6.88
CA THR A 362 4.41 -6.88 -8.08
C THR A 362 3.54 -6.27 -9.18
N PRO A 363 3.97 -6.28 -10.45
CA PRO A 363 3.08 -6.02 -11.58
C PRO A 363 1.92 -7.03 -11.56
N ILE A 364 0.69 -6.57 -11.75
CA ILE A 364 -0.49 -7.44 -11.90
C ILE A 364 -1.25 -7.02 -13.14
N ASN A 365 -1.70 -7.99 -13.95
CA ASN A 365 -2.53 -7.76 -15.14
C ASN A 365 -1.94 -6.72 -16.10
N ASN A 366 -0.63 -6.79 -16.39
CA ASN A 366 0.10 -5.83 -17.24
C ASN A 366 0.12 -4.37 -16.72
N LEU A 367 -0.21 -4.13 -15.45
CA LEU A 367 -0.16 -2.78 -14.88
C LEU A 367 1.26 -2.48 -14.37
N PRO A 368 1.82 -1.30 -14.69
CA PRO A 368 3.15 -0.94 -14.25
C PRO A 368 3.14 -0.68 -12.74
N VAL A 369 4.26 -0.95 -12.08
CA VAL A 369 4.43 -0.63 -10.65
C VAL A 369 4.52 0.88 -10.40
N ASP A 370 4.85 1.68 -11.42
CA ASP A 370 4.91 3.14 -11.36
C ASP A 370 3.60 3.74 -10.82
N GLY A 371 3.71 4.55 -9.77
CA GLY A 371 2.59 5.25 -9.16
C GLY A 371 1.60 4.34 -8.42
N MET A 372 1.92 3.06 -8.19
CA MET A 372 1.11 2.18 -7.34
C MET A 372 1.03 2.71 -5.91
N ARG A 373 2.13 3.27 -5.42
CA ARG A 373 2.26 3.74 -4.04
C ARG A 373 2.02 2.64 -3.00
N PHE A 374 2.70 1.52 -3.21
CA PHE A 374 2.70 0.36 -2.33
C PHE A 374 3.26 0.70 -0.94
N GLY A 375 2.63 0.19 0.12
CA GLY A 375 2.96 0.59 1.49
C GLY A 375 2.26 1.86 1.95
N PHE A 376 1.27 2.36 1.19
CA PHE A 376 0.43 3.48 1.62
C PHE A 376 -0.25 3.20 2.96
N SER A 377 -0.70 1.96 3.16
CA SER A 377 -1.19 1.44 4.44
C SER A 377 -0.60 0.05 4.68
N VAL A 378 -0.27 -0.26 5.93
CA VAL A 378 0.25 -1.58 6.32
C VAL A 378 -0.39 -2.03 7.63
N SER A 379 -0.68 -3.33 7.74
CA SER A 379 -1.11 -3.95 8.99
C SER A 379 -0.59 -5.36 9.11
N GLN A 380 -0.43 -5.87 10.33
CA GLN A 380 0.01 -7.24 10.56
C GLN A 380 -0.57 -7.83 11.84
N TYR A 381 -0.70 -9.15 11.83
CA TYR A 381 -1.08 -9.94 12.99
C TYR A 381 -0.13 -11.11 13.22
N GLY A 382 0.25 -11.33 14.47
CA GLY A 382 1.03 -12.50 14.88
C GLY A 382 2.53 -12.41 14.62
N GLY A 383 3.08 -11.23 14.28
CA GLY A 383 4.52 -10.97 14.17
C GLY A 383 5.25 -11.63 12.99
N ASP A 384 4.65 -12.62 12.34
CA ASP A 384 5.17 -13.24 11.11
C ASP A 384 4.08 -13.93 10.28
N SER A 385 2.83 -14.00 10.76
CA SER A 385 1.81 -14.88 10.19
C SER A 385 1.06 -14.24 9.04
N VAL A 386 0.50 -13.04 9.20
CA VAL A 386 -0.22 -12.38 8.12
C VAL A 386 0.02 -10.87 8.13
N SER A 387 0.35 -10.32 6.97
CA SER A 387 0.47 -8.86 6.76
C SER A 387 -0.49 -8.42 5.66
N LEU A 388 -0.92 -7.17 5.68
CA LEU A 388 -1.81 -6.59 4.70
C LEU A 388 -1.20 -5.27 4.25
N ILE A 389 -1.05 -5.06 2.93
CA ILE A 389 -0.46 -3.84 2.36
C ILE A 389 -1.45 -3.25 1.36
N GLY A 390 -1.79 -1.99 1.55
CA GLY A 390 -2.61 -1.24 0.62
C GLY A 390 -1.78 -0.35 -0.30
N THR A 391 -2.32 -0.11 -1.49
CA THR A 391 -1.79 0.86 -2.47
C THR A 391 -2.73 2.06 -2.57
N ARG A 392 -2.24 3.15 -3.17
CA ARG A 392 -3.09 4.30 -3.49
C ARG A 392 -2.63 4.88 -4.81
N GLY A 393 -3.13 4.29 -5.89
CA GLY A 393 -2.84 4.67 -7.26
C GLY A 393 -2.80 6.20 -7.46
N ASP A 394 -1.83 6.66 -8.25
CA ASP A 394 -1.65 8.08 -8.50
C ASP A 394 -2.77 8.69 -9.37
N TRP A 395 -2.66 9.97 -9.72
CA TRP A 395 -3.71 10.66 -10.48
C TRP A 395 -3.91 10.12 -11.91
N VAL A 396 -2.90 9.45 -12.46
CA VAL A 396 -2.86 8.87 -13.81
C VAL A 396 -3.34 7.41 -13.76
N ASN A 397 -2.99 6.70 -12.69
CA ASN A 397 -3.22 5.28 -12.44
C ASN A 397 -4.20 5.06 -11.28
N ALA A 398 -5.25 5.89 -11.19
CA ALA A 398 -6.16 5.89 -10.05
C ALA A 398 -6.98 4.60 -9.87
N ASP A 399 -6.91 3.71 -10.85
CA ASP A 399 -7.52 2.37 -10.82
C ASP A 399 -6.60 1.31 -10.15
N LEU A 400 -5.38 1.67 -9.70
CA LEU A 400 -4.41 0.79 -9.01
C LEU A 400 -4.57 0.75 -7.48
N SER A 401 -5.77 1.00 -6.95
CA SER A 401 -6.05 0.87 -5.53
C SER A 401 -6.31 -0.61 -5.19
N LEU A 402 -5.33 -1.27 -4.58
CA LEU A 402 -5.20 -2.71 -4.38
C LEU A 402 -4.87 -2.99 -2.91
N ALA A 403 -5.08 -4.24 -2.49
CA ALA A 403 -4.67 -4.72 -1.19
C ALA A 403 -4.09 -6.11 -1.29
N TYR A 404 -2.98 -6.32 -0.61
CA TYR A 404 -2.16 -7.53 -0.67
C TYR A 404 -2.04 -8.18 0.67
N ARG A 405 -2.34 -9.48 0.75
CA ARG A 405 -2.20 -10.26 1.98
C ARG A 405 -0.98 -11.17 1.89
N PHE A 406 -0.14 -11.15 2.93
CA PHE A 406 1.05 -12.00 3.12
C PHE A 406 0.77 -13.17 4.04
N GLY A 407 1.36 -14.34 3.79
CA GLY A 407 1.42 -15.45 4.75
C GLY A 407 0.09 -16.17 5.03
N ALA A 408 -0.86 -16.08 4.09
CA ALA A 408 -2.07 -16.91 4.13
C ALA A 408 -1.67 -18.40 4.08
N PRO A 409 -2.26 -19.27 4.92
CA PRO A 409 -2.10 -20.70 4.74
C PRO A 409 -2.92 -21.12 3.51
N ASP A 410 -2.23 -21.65 2.50
CA ASP A 410 -2.73 -22.42 1.33
C ASP A 410 -2.50 -21.82 -0.08
N SER A 411 -1.39 -21.13 -0.30
CA SER A 411 -0.58 -21.29 -1.53
C SER A 411 0.90 -21.17 -1.14
N ILE A 412 1.64 -22.27 -1.25
CA ILE A 412 3.03 -22.33 -0.81
C ILE A 412 3.88 -21.66 -1.88
N GLU A 413 4.04 -20.34 -1.86
CA GLU A 413 5.02 -19.71 -2.77
C GLU A 413 6.45 -20.12 -2.33
N LYS A 414 7.24 -20.75 -3.21
CA LYS A 414 8.64 -21.07 -2.91
C LYS A 414 9.53 -19.87 -3.25
N LEU A 415 9.74 -18.98 -2.29
CA LEU A 415 10.69 -17.89 -2.46
C LEU A 415 12.14 -18.38 -2.51
N VAL A 416 12.87 -18.03 -3.59
CA VAL A 416 14.31 -18.21 -3.69
C VAL A 416 15.02 -16.88 -3.98
N VAL A 417 15.96 -16.49 -3.12
CA VAL A 417 16.83 -15.31 -3.31
C VAL A 417 18.31 -15.74 -3.40
N GLY A 418 18.92 -15.59 -4.58
CA GLY A 418 20.29 -16.04 -4.89
C GLY A 418 21.38 -15.05 -4.46
N GLY A 419 21.15 -13.76 -4.67
CA GLY A 419 22.03 -12.68 -4.27
C GLY A 419 23.10 -12.37 -5.31
N SER A 420 24.32 -12.87 -5.13
CA SER A 420 25.42 -12.61 -6.08
C SER A 420 26.19 -13.88 -6.37
N GLY A 421 26.55 -14.10 -7.64
CA GLY A 421 27.14 -15.34 -8.13
C GLY A 421 26.22 -16.01 -9.13
N ASN A 422 26.66 -17.10 -9.75
CA ASN A 422 25.83 -17.86 -10.68
C ASN A 422 25.02 -18.90 -9.90
N ASP A 423 23.71 -18.73 -9.88
CA ASP A 423 22.76 -19.55 -9.14
C ASP A 423 21.99 -20.51 -10.07
N ASP A 424 21.66 -21.70 -9.56
CA ASP A 424 20.86 -22.72 -10.26
C ASP A 424 19.66 -23.04 -9.36
N VAL A 425 18.53 -22.44 -9.70
CA VAL A 425 17.27 -22.46 -8.98
C VAL A 425 16.28 -23.36 -9.71
N ASP A 426 15.68 -24.27 -8.96
CA ASP A 426 14.66 -25.19 -9.43
C ASP A 426 13.54 -25.22 -8.39
N THR A 427 12.44 -24.55 -8.72
CA THR A 427 11.22 -24.47 -7.90
C THR A 427 10.11 -25.41 -8.35
N SER A 428 10.32 -26.20 -9.42
CA SER A 428 9.36 -27.08 -10.11
C SER A 428 8.73 -28.25 -9.32
N GLU A 429 8.88 -28.30 -7.99
CA GLU A 429 8.21 -29.28 -7.14
C GLU A 429 6.90 -28.72 -6.56
N GLY A 430 5.81 -28.77 -7.33
CA GLY A 430 4.49 -28.37 -6.87
C GLY A 430 3.60 -27.87 -8.02
N ASP A 431 2.40 -27.41 -7.68
CA ASP A 431 1.48 -26.69 -8.59
C ASP A 431 1.26 -25.26 -8.00
N ASP A 432 2.34 -24.66 -7.50
CA ASP A 432 2.37 -23.42 -6.72
C ASP A 432 3.01 -22.26 -7.49
N SER A 433 2.37 -21.09 -7.43
CA SER A 433 2.97 -19.84 -7.89
C SER A 433 4.26 -19.53 -7.13
N ASP A 434 5.37 -19.42 -7.83
CA ASP A 434 6.69 -19.18 -7.29
C ASP A 434 7.14 -17.73 -7.48
N GLN A 435 7.99 -17.28 -6.55
CA GLN A 435 8.69 -16.00 -6.68
C GLN A 435 10.20 -16.22 -6.58
N VAL A 436 10.93 -15.93 -7.65
CA VAL A 436 12.37 -16.17 -7.72
C VAL A 436 13.11 -14.87 -8.07
N ASP A 437 14.16 -14.57 -7.31
CA ASP A 437 15.09 -13.47 -7.58
C ASP A 437 16.55 -13.90 -7.39
N THR A 438 17.28 -14.16 -8.48
CA THR A 438 18.66 -14.68 -8.39
C THR A 438 19.73 -13.60 -8.22
N GLY A 439 19.48 -12.36 -8.67
CA GLY A 439 20.35 -11.22 -8.42
C GLY A 439 21.49 -11.06 -9.43
N ASP A 440 22.71 -10.77 -9.00
CA ASP A 440 23.84 -10.56 -9.94
C ASP A 440 24.50 -11.91 -10.27
N GLY A 441 24.49 -12.37 -11.52
CA GLY A 441 24.98 -13.70 -11.87
C GLY A 441 24.69 -14.09 -13.31
N ASN A 442 25.24 -15.20 -13.78
CA ASN A 442 24.63 -15.91 -14.92
C ASN A 442 23.86 -17.08 -14.33
N ASP A 443 22.56 -16.91 -14.21
CA ASP A 443 21.68 -17.70 -13.39
C ASP A 443 20.79 -18.60 -14.24
N ARG A 444 20.21 -19.59 -13.57
CA ARG A 444 19.29 -20.54 -14.16
C ARG A 444 18.09 -20.70 -13.24
N ILE A 445 16.89 -20.47 -13.77
CA ILE A 445 15.61 -20.61 -13.06
C ILE A 445 14.75 -21.62 -13.81
N ILE A 446 14.17 -22.59 -13.08
CA ILE A 446 13.02 -23.39 -13.52
C ILE A 446 11.93 -23.24 -12.46
N ALA A 447 10.73 -22.81 -12.84
CA ALA A 447 9.68 -22.52 -11.87
C ALA A 447 8.64 -23.64 -11.70
N GLY A 448 8.03 -24.16 -12.77
CA GLY A 448 7.14 -25.32 -12.70
C GLY A 448 5.73 -25.00 -13.18
N ASP A 449 4.73 -25.62 -12.54
CA ASP A 449 3.33 -25.31 -12.79
C ASP A 449 2.90 -24.22 -11.77
N GLY A 450 2.20 -23.17 -12.20
CA GLY A 450 1.76 -22.07 -11.34
C GLY A 450 1.98 -20.71 -12.01
N ASP A 451 1.28 -19.66 -11.57
CA ASP A 451 1.50 -18.31 -12.10
C ASP A 451 2.73 -17.70 -11.39
N ASP A 452 3.88 -17.66 -12.05
CA ASP A 452 5.18 -17.39 -11.45
C ASP A 452 5.68 -15.95 -11.68
N PHE A 453 6.48 -15.44 -10.74
CA PHE A 453 7.23 -14.19 -10.88
C PHE A 453 8.74 -14.44 -10.80
N LEU A 454 9.44 -14.30 -11.94
CA LEU A 454 10.83 -14.73 -12.09
C LEU A 454 11.73 -13.57 -12.49
N ARG A 455 12.68 -13.21 -11.63
CA ARG A 455 13.71 -12.20 -11.86
C ARG A 455 15.10 -12.83 -11.82
N ALA A 456 15.83 -12.77 -12.93
CA ALA A 456 17.20 -13.30 -12.97
C ALA A 456 18.25 -12.26 -12.57
N GLY A 457 18.01 -10.97 -12.82
CA GLY A 457 18.87 -9.88 -12.36
C GLY A 457 19.99 -9.53 -13.36
N ARG A 458 21.27 -9.46 -12.94
CA ARG A 458 22.35 -9.04 -13.87
C ARG A 458 23.22 -10.19 -14.31
N GLY A 459 23.12 -10.53 -15.57
CA GLY A 459 24.09 -11.30 -16.32
C GLY A 459 23.39 -11.97 -17.48
N ASN A 460 23.95 -13.07 -17.99
CA ASN A 460 23.31 -13.79 -19.10
C ASN A 460 22.61 -15.02 -18.53
N ASP A 461 21.29 -14.93 -18.43
CA ASP A 461 20.48 -15.80 -17.61
C ASP A 461 19.62 -16.75 -18.45
N PHE A 462 19.08 -17.77 -17.78
CA PHE A 462 18.11 -18.71 -18.34
C PHE A 462 16.90 -18.81 -17.41
N ILE A 463 15.71 -18.53 -17.94
CA ILE A 463 14.44 -18.64 -17.23
C ILE A 463 13.52 -19.58 -18.01
N ASP A 464 12.97 -20.56 -17.30
CA ASP A 464 11.92 -21.48 -17.75
C ASP A 464 10.81 -21.43 -16.72
N ALA A 465 9.72 -20.74 -17.04
CA ALA A 465 8.64 -20.52 -16.10
C ALA A 465 7.77 -21.78 -16.00
N GLY A 466 7.20 -22.22 -17.12
CA GLY A 466 6.47 -23.49 -17.21
C GLY A 466 4.99 -23.21 -17.50
N PRO A 467 4.06 -24.09 -17.08
CA PRO A 467 2.63 -23.82 -17.25
C PRO A 467 2.11 -22.80 -16.23
N GLY A 468 1.51 -21.71 -16.70
CA GLY A 468 0.92 -20.67 -15.86
C GLY A 468 0.86 -19.32 -16.58
N GLU A 469 0.16 -18.33 -16.02
CA GLU A 469 0.29 -16.95 -16.52
C GLU A 469 1.50 -16.28 -15.85
N ASP A 470 2.67 -16.36 -16.48
CA ASP A 470 3.94 -16.00 -15.83
C ASP A 470 4.43 -14.58 -16.12
N ILE A 471 5.26 -14.05 -15.22
CA ILE A 471 5.98 -12.78 -15.37
C ILE A 471 7.49 -13.02 -15.33
N LEU A 472 8.17 -12.75 -16.45
CA LEU A 472 9.60 -13.00 -16.62
C LEU A 472 10.38 -11.70 -16.79
N ILE A 473 11.37 -11.49 -15.92
CA ILE A 473 12.31 -10.37 -15.94
C ILE A 473 13.74 -10.93 -16.04
N GLY A 474 14.30 -10.93 -17.25
CA GLY A 474 15.73 -11.20 -17.46
C GLY A 474 16.63 -10.13 -16.82
N SER A 475 16.17 -8.87 -16.79
CA SER A 475 16.95 -7.71 -16.37
C SER A 475 18.17 -7.50 -17.28
N ARG A 476 19.36 -7.20 -16.75
CA ARG A 476 20.48 -6.74 -17.60
C ARG A 476 21.32 -7.90 -18.05
N GLY A 477 21.20 -8.23 -19.33
CA GLY A 477 22.22 -8.98 -20.03
C GLY A 477 21.74 -9.54 -21.34
N GLY A 478 21.73 -10.86 -21.46
CA GLY A 478 21.58 -11.54 -22.75
C GLY A 478 20.98 -12.89 -22.47
N ASP A 479 19.68 -12.87 -22.28
CA ASP A 479 18.95 -13.88 -21.54
C ASP A 479 18.17 -14.80 -22.47
N ILE A 480 17.85 -15.98 -21.97
CA ILE A 480 16.97 -16.93 -22.64
C ILE A 480 15.73 -17.08 -21.77
N LEU A 481 14.58 -16.71 -22.32
CA LEU A 481 13.29 -16.68 -21.63
C LEU A 481 12.34 -17.68 -22.31
N ILE A 482 11.71 -18.53 -21.49
CA ILE A 482 10.66 -19.48 -21.86
C ILE A 482 9.52 -19.18 -20.90
N GLY A 483 8.38 -18.73 -21.43
CA GLY A 483 7.16 -18.50 -20.65
C GLY A 483 6.54 -19.86 -20.35
N GLY A 484 5.67 -20.34 -21.21
CA GLY A 484 5.44 -21.77 -21.40
C GLY A 484 4.08 -22.06 -21.97
N GLU A 485 3.22 -22.71 -21.16
CA GLU A 485 1.79 -22.81 -21.48
C GLU A 485 1.07 -21.59 -20.87
N ASP A 486 -0.15 -21.28 -21.34
CA ASP A 486 -0.87 -20.04 -20.95
C ASP A 486 -0.15 -18.72 -21.33
N SER A 487 -0.72 -17.57 -20.93
CA SER A 487 -0.34 -16.25 -21.48
C SER A 487 0.69 -15.55 -20.61
N ASP A 488 1.87 -15.32 -21.17
CA ASP A 488 3.02 -14.83 -20.40
C ASP A 488 3.35 -13.36 -20.65
N THR A 489 4.04 -12.75 -19.69
CA THR A 489 4.50 -11.36 -19.77
C THR A 489 6.01 -11.26 -19.62
N PHE A 490 6.68 -10.85 -20.69
CA PHE A 490 8.13 -10.60 -20.71
C PHE A 490 8.41 -9.12 -20.45
N VAL A 491 9.02 -8.81 -19.31
CA VAL A 491 9.15 -7.44 -18.81
C VAL A 491 10.57 -6.91 -18.95
N TYR A 492 10.68 -5.72 -19.54
CA TYR A 492 11.94 -4.97 -19.70
C TYR A 492 11.82 -3.66 -18.94
N THR A 493 12.59 -3.53 -17.86
CA THR A 493 12.55 -2.42 -16.91
C THR A 493 13.52 -1.29 -17.28
N ASN A 494 14.48 -1.55 -18.16
CA ASN A 494 15.47 -0.58 -18.58
C ASN A 494 15.98 -0.88 -20.00
N HIS A 495 16.45 0.15 -20.69
CA HIS A 495 17.07 0.01 -22.00
C HIS A 495 18.41 -0.68 -22.04
N GLU A 496 19.01 -0.88 -20.87
CA GLU A 496 20.20 -1.68 -20.73
C GLU A 496 19.88 -3.18 -20.70
N ASP A 497 18.60 -3.56 -20.58
CA ASP A 497 18.18 -4.95 -20.39
C ASP A 497 18.56 -5.80 -21.61
N SER A 498 18.21 -5.32 -22.81
CA SER A 498 18.40 -6.06 -24.06
C SER A 498 19.13 -5.24 -25.14
N LYS A 499 20.46 -5.34 -25.22
CA LYS A 499 21.27 -4.57 -26.18
C LYS A 499 21.48 -5.30 -27.50
N SER A 500 21.66 -4.55 -28.59
CA SER A 500 21.95 -5.12 -29.92
C SER A 500 23.18 -6.05 -30.01
N TRP A 501 24.11 -5.97 -29.05
CA TRP A 501 25.31 -6.82 -28.97
C TRP A 501 25.23 -7.91 -27.88
N ASN A 502 24.20 -7.89 -27.04
CA ASN A 502 23.88 -8.86 -26.00
C ASN A 502 22.37 -8.70 -25.73
N TYR A 503 21.56 -9.42 -26.52
CA TYR A 503 20.11 -9.29 -26.59
C TYR A 503 19.46 -10.54 -26.01
N ASP A 504 18.20 -10.40 -25.65
CA ASP A 504 17.41 -11.48 -25.06
C ASP A 504 16.69 -12.27 -26.14
N ILE A 505 16.43 -13.52 -25.81
CA ILE A 505 15.83 -14.50 -26.70
C ILE A 505 14.62 -15.10 -25.98
N ILE A 506 13.43 -14.79 -26.50
CA ILE A 506 12.20 -15.48 -26.10
C ILE A 506 12.01 -16.66 -27.05
N THR A 507 11.82 -17.87 -26.52
CA THR A 507 11.90 -19.07 -27.37
C THR A 507 10.58 -19.68 -27.80
N ASP A 508 9.49 -19.26 -27.17
CA ASP A 508 8.18 -19.87 -27.30
C ASP A 508 7.03 -18.86 -27.49
N PHE A 509 7.34 -17.56 -27.62
CA PHE A 509 6.35 -16.48 -27.73
C PHE A 509 5.12 -16.84 -28.58
N GLN A 510 3.94 -16.81 -27.99
CA GLN A 510 2.66 -17.24 -28.56
C GLN A 510 1.73 -16.04 -28.76
N VAL A 511 1.03 -16.02 -29.90
CA VAL A 511 -0.04 -15.03 -30.17
C VAL A 511 -1.19 -15.73 -30.86
N ASP A 512 -2.42 -15.40 -30.46
CA ASP A 512 -3.66 -16.00 -30.93
C ASP A 512 -3.62 -17.54 -30.93
N ALA A 513 -2.89 -18.14 -29.97
CA ALA A 513 -2.69 -19.58 -29.92
C ALA A 513 -3.86 -20.24 -29.19
N GLU A 514 -4.55 -21.18 -29.86
CA GLU A 514 -5.64 -21.94 -29.23
C GLU A 514 -5.06 -23.10 -28.41
N GLN A 515 -5.18 -23.01 -27.08
CA GLN A 515 -4.93 -24.13 -26.17
C GLN A 515 -6.24 -24.83 -25.83
N ILE A 516 -6.20 -26.17 -25.73
CA ILE A 516 -7.38 -26.99 -25.45
C ILE A 516 -7.11 -27.77 -24.17
N ASP A 517 -7.90 -27.49 -23.13
CA ASP A 517 -7.85 -28.27 -21.90
C ASP A 517 -8.22 -29.74 -22.22
N PRO A 518 -7.31 -30.69 -21.97
CA PRO A 518 -7.51 -32.09 -22.34
C PRO A 518 -8.58 -32.80 -21.49
N VAL A 519 -8.99 -32.21 -20.36
CA VAL A 519 -9.97 -32.72 -19.40
C VAL A 519 -11.35 -32.10 -19.63
N THR A 520 -11.43 -30.78 -19.71
CA THR A 520 -12.71 -30.05 -19.86
C THR A 520 -13.11 -29.88 -21.32
N GLY A 521 -12.14 -29.83 -22.24
CA GLY A 521 -12.34 -29.53 -23.65
C GLY A 521 -12.57 -28.04 -23.93
N ASP A 522 -12.35 -27.18 -22.94
CA ASP A 522 -12.43 -25.74 -23.09
C ASP A 522 -11.25 -25.23 -23.91
N VAL A 523 -11.49 -24.19 -24.71
CA VAL A 523 -10.47 -23.56 -25.57
C VAL A 523 -10.12 -22.22 -24.98
N THR A 524 -8.88 -22.05 -24.54
CA THR A 524 -8.27 -20.78 -24.15
C THR A 524 -7.47 -20.21 -25.31
N VAL A 525 -7.42 -18.89 -25.41
CA VAL A 525 -6.57 -18.20 -26.39
C VAL A 525 -5.40 -17.63 -25.63
N VAL A 526 -4.21 -18.09 -25.95
CA VAL A 526 -2.95 -17.66 -25.37
C VAL A 526 -2.38 -16.48 -26.16
N ASN A 527 -2.02 -15.43 -25.43
CA ASN A 527 -1.47 -14.20 -25.96
C ASN A 527 -0.38 -13.66 -25.06
N ASP A 528 0.87 -13.95 -25.42
CA ASP A 528 2.01 -13.40 -24.72
C ASP A 528 2.15 -11.90 -25.01
N THR A 529 2.73 -11.20 -24.05
CA THR A 529 2.97 -9.76 -24.14
C THR A 529 4.41 -9.40 -23.82
N ILE A 530 4.91 -8.36 -24.50
CA ILE A 530 6.20 -7.76 -24.20
C ILE A 530 5.95 -6.40 -23.54
N ASN A 531 6.27 -6.31 -22.26
CA ASN A 531 6.14 -5.08 -21.51
C ASN A 531 7.46 -4.31 -21.57
N LEU A 532 7.43 -3.15 -22.22
CA LEU A 532 8.57 -2.27 -22.36
C LEU A 532 8.46 -1.10 -21.39
N PHE A 533 9.56 -0.79 -20.71
CA PHE A 533 9.72 0.33 -19.77
C PHE A 533 8.93 1.60 -20.13
N LYS A 534 8.14 2.11 -19.18
CA LYS A 534 7.14 3.19 -19.40
C LYS A 534 7.63 4.63 -19.23
N ALA A 535 8.90 4.91 -18.96
CA ALA A 535 9.37 6.30 -18.89
C ALA A 535 9.38 7.01 -20.26
N ASP A 536 9.26 6.26 -21.36
CA ASP A 536 9.28 6.79 -22.72
C ASP A 536 7.86 7.11 -23.22
N ARG A 537 7.41 8.35 -22.94
CA ARG A 537 6.15 8.87 -23.49
C ARG A 537 6.23 8.89 -25.03
N HIS A 538 5.35 8.12 -25.69
CA HIS A 538 5.14 7.99 -27.16
C HIS A 538 5.88 6.85 -27.88
N LEU A 539 6.15 5.72 -27.23
CA LEU A 539 6.58 4.52 -27.95
C LEU A 539 5.41 3.94 -28.77
N GLN A 540 5.63 3.65 -30.06
CA GLN A 540 4.61 3.15 -30.99
C GLN A 540 5.13 2.02 -31.85
N TYR A 541 4.36 0.94 -31.96
CA TYR A 541 4.65 -0.11 -32.92
C TYR A 541 4.31 0.34 -34.35
N VAL A 542 5.35 0.50 -35.18
CA VAL A 542 5.24 0.98 -36.56
C VAL A 542 5.13 -0.14 -37.60
N GLY A 543 5.12 -1.39 -37.14
CA GLY A 543 5.00 -2.60 -37.96
C GLY A 543 6.33 -3.17 -38.45
N GLU A 544 6.23 -4.09 -39.41
CA GLU A 544 7.39 -4.69 -40.07
C GLU A 544 8.07 -3.68 -41.01
N ARG A 545 9.25 -3.19 -40.60
CA ARG A 545 10.04 -2.19 -41.36
C ARG A 545 11.54 -2.39 -41.12
N ASP A 546 12.33 -1.97 -42.11
CA ASP A 546 13.80 -2.08 -42.07
C ASP A 546 14.49 -0.77 -41.58
N TYR A 547 13.72 0.25 -41.17
CA TYR A 547 14.26 1.56 -40.76
C TYR A 547 13.35 2.28 -39.76
N PHE A 548 13.98 3.14 -38.95
CA PHE A 548 13.32 4.14 -38.10
C PHE A 548 13.23 5.50 -38.79
N THR A 549 12.29 6.34 -38.37
CA THR A 549 12.03 7.67 -38.92
C THR A 549 12.52 8.75 -37.94
N PRO A 550 13.79 9.18 -38.01
CA PRO A 550 14.35 10.07 -37.00
C PRO A 550 13.69 11.46 -37.00
N GLY A 551 13.53 12.03 -35.80
CA GLY A 551 13.06 13.39 -35.55
C GLY A 551 11.56 13.60 -35.80
N ASN A 552 10.75 12.55 -35.72
CA ASN A 552 9.30 12.63 -35.93
C ASN A 552 8.51 12.88 -34.62
N GLY A 553 9.18 12.90 -33.47
CA GLY A 553 8.62 13.11 -32.13
C GLY A 553 7.92 11.90 -31.53
N ILE A 554 8.10 10.70 -32.10
CA ILE A 554 7.61 9.42 -31.55
C ILE A 554 8.77 8.45 -31.41
N ASN A 555 8.76 7.68 -30.32
CA ASN A 555 9.65 6.54 -30.17
C ASN A 555 9.05 5.37 -30.94
N GLU A 556 9.87 4.52 -31.56
CA GLU A 556 9.39 3.52 -32.51
C GLU A 556 9.79 2.10 -32.10
N ILE A 557 8.83 1.18 -32.19
CA ILE A 557 9.06 -0.28 -32.17
C ILE A 557 8.83 -0.78 -33.59
N ARG A 558 9.79 -1.52 -34.13
CA ARG A 558 9.63 -2.21 -35.41
C ARG A 558 10.02 -3.67 -35.26
N SER A 559 9.51 -4.50 -36.16
CA SER A 559 9.90 -5.90 -36.26
C SER A 559 10.46 -6.23 -37.64
N GLU A 560 11.24 -7.31 -37.72
CA GLU A 560 11.80 -7.85 -38.96
C GLU A 560 11.91 -9.38 -38.85
N GLN A 561 11.31 -10.10 -39.79
CA GLN A 561 11.47 -11.56 -39.86
C GLN A 561 12.74 -11.93 -40.63
N VAL A 562 13.66 -12.64 -39.96
CA VAL A 562 14.94 -13.10 -40.53
C VAL A 562 15.05 -14.61 -40.36
N GLY A 563 14.75 -15.34 -41.44
CA GLY A 563 14.71 -16.80 -41.38
C GLY A 563 13.49 -17.29 -40.61
N PHE A 564 13.72 -18.07 -39.55
CA PHE A 564 12.65 -18.52 -38.65
C PHE A 564 12.45 -17.57 -37.45
N ASP A 565 13.33 -16.60 -37.28
CA ASP A 565 13.32 -15.71 -36.11
C ASP A 565 12.68 -14.38 -36.47
N THR A 566 11.98 -13.79 -35.50
CA THR A 566 11.48 -12.40 -35.60
C THR A 566 12.29 -11.52 -34.66
N TRP A 567 12.88 -10.47 -35.21
CA TRP A 567 13.67 -9.50 -34.48
C TRP A 567 12.82 -8.27 -34.18
N ILE A 568 12.85 -7.80 -32.95
CA ILE A 568 12.18 -6.59 -32.51
C ILE A 568 13.28 -5.57 -32.21
N TYR A 569 13.12 -4.37 -32.77
CA TYR A 569 14.04 -3.26 -32.59
C TYR A 569 13.28 -2.08 -32.01
N ILE A 570 13.88 -1.44 -31.01
CA ILE A 570 13.28 -0.30 -30.32
C ILE A 570 14.22 0.91 -30.44
N ASP A 571 13.70 2.04 -30.91
CA ASP A 571 14.33 3.36 -30.91
C ASP A 571 13.55 4.25 -29.92
N ARG A 572 14.24 4.68 -28.87
CA ARG A 572 13.64 5.40 -27.73
C ARG A 572 14.03 6.87 -27.68
N PHE A 573 14.97 7.28 -28.53
CA PHE A 573 15.44 8.66 -28.57
C PHE A 573 15.05 9.37 -29.86
N ASP A 574 14.28 8.72 -30.72
CA ASP A 574 13.84 9.24 -32.03
C ASP A 574 15.05 9.72 -32.85
N ASP A 575 16.19 9.03 -32.70
CA ASP A 575 17.45 9.35 -33.33
C ASP A 575 17.74 8.47 -34.57
N GLY A 576 16.86 7.50 -34.81
CA GLY A 576 16.93 6.54 -35.91
C GLY A 576 17.85 5.36 -35.63
N VAL A 577 18.34 5.21 -34.39
CA VAL A 577 19.26 4.15 -33.96
C VAL A 577 18.53 3.19 -33.03
N THR A 578 18.89 1.91 -33.15
CA THR A 578 18.37 0.87 -32.26
C THR A 578 18.99 1.00 -30.86
N ASP A 579 18.16 1.23 -29.85
CA ASP A 579 18.55 1.26 -28.44
C ASP A 579 18.44 -0.11 -27.78
N MET A 580 17.43 -0.89 -28.17
CA MET A 580 17.19 -2.24 -27.66
C MET A 580 16.87 -3.22 -28.78
N THR A 581 17.18 -4.48 -28.56
CA THR A 581 16.92 -5.56 -29.52
C THR A 581 16.45 -6.79 -28.78
N ILE A 582 15.31 -7.37 -29.20
CA ILE A 582 14.77 -8.61 -28.65
C ILE A 582 14.61 -9.59 -29.81
N LYS A 583 14.90 -10.87 -29.56
CA LYS A 583 14.73 -11.93 -30.54
C LYS A 583 13.61 -12.88 -30.11
N LEU A 584 12.59 -13.03 -30.96
CA LEU A 584 11.63 -14.11 -30.86
C LEU A 584 12.12 -15.30 -31.70
N HIS A 585 12.56 -16.37 -31.05
CA HIS A 585 13.05 -17.54 -31.74
C HIS A 585 11.89 -18.36 -32.31
N ASN A 586 11.98 -18.72 -33.60
CA ASN A 586 10.99 -19.56 -34.28
C ASN A 586 9.53 -19.06 -34.28
N PHE A 587 9.29 -17.78 -33.97
CA PHE A 587 7.95 -17.19 -33.94
C PHE A 587 7.24 -17.26 -35.31
N GLN A 588 6.00 -17.75 -35.33
CA GLN A 588 5.19 -17.94 -36.56
C GLN A 588 3.94 -17.04 -36.63
N GLY A 589 3.76 -16.10 -35.71
CA GLY A 589 2.60 -15.20 -35.64
C GLY A 589 2.79 -13.87 -36.37
N THR A 590 1.81 -12.97 -36.23
CA THR A 590 1.90 -11.58 -36.69
C THR A 590 1.88 -10.65 -35.48
N LEU A 591 2.91 -9.82 -35.31
CA LEU A 591 2.94 -8.86 -34.21
C LEU A 591 2.05 -7.65 -34.52
N THR A 592 1.23 -7.26 -33.55
CA THR A 592 0.42 -6.05 -33.57
C THR A 592 0.84 -5.11 -32.44
N ALA A 593 0.24 -3.91 -32.39
CA ALA A 593 0.50 -2.98 -31.30
C ALA A 593 0.06 -3.54 -29.94
N ASP A 594 -0.95 -4.42 -29.90
CA ASP A 594 -1.53 -4.95 -28.66
C ASP A 594 -0.60 -5.96 -27.95
N HIS A 595 0.40 -6.50 -28.65
CA HIS A 595 1.40 -7.42 -28.06
C HIS A 595 2.55 -6.69 -27.37
N PHE A 596 2.56 -5.36 -27.47
CA PHE A 596 3.47 -4.50 -26.75
C PHE A 596 2.62 -3.65 -25.83
N ASP A 597 2.87 -3.66 -24.52
CA ASP A 597 2.17 -2.77 -23.58
C ASP A 597 2.71 -1.33 -23.70
N VAL A 598 2.53 -0.75 -24.88
CA VAL A 598 2.71 0.67 -25.19
C VAL A 598 1.34 1.29 -25.08
N GLN A 599 1.00 1.85 -23.92
CA GLN A 599 -0.29 2.53 -23.79
C GLN A 599 -0.45 3.59 -24.88
N THR A 600 -1.31 3.27 -25.83
CA THR A 600 -1.92 4.20 -26.76
C THR A 600 -2.86 5.11 -25.97
N ASN A 601 -2.52 6.40 -25.93
CA ASN A 601 -3.44 7.52 -25.71
C ASN A 601 -4.74 7.21 -24.93
N LEU A 602 -4.71 7.32 -23.61
CA LEU A 602 -5.92 7.64 -22.84
C LEU A 602 -5.74 9.05 -22.26
N PHE A 603 -6.57 9.95 -22.78
CA PHE A 603 -6.62 11.39 -22.55
C PHE A 603 -7.40 11.76 -21.30
#